data_AF-A0A661ZE98-F1
#
_entry.id   AF-A0A661ZE98-F1
#
_cell.length_a   1.000
_cell.length_b   1.000
_cell.length_c   1.000
_cell.angle_alpha   90.00
_cell.angle_beta   90.00
_cell.angle_gamma   90.00
#
_symmetry.space_group_name_H-M   'P 1'
#
loop_
_entity.id
_entity.type
_entity.pdbx_description
1 polymer ?
#
loop_
_entity_poly.entity_id
_entity_poly.type
_entity_poly.pdbx_seq_one_letter_code
_entity_poly.pdbx_strand_id
1 'polypeptide(L)'
;AGGCRIRVDMDRIPVFDETRRLCRLLGIDPLGLIGSGSLLICCRPEDGDRLAAGIRAANIRITRIGEVMEGKSGVTAVRDGKFVPWPRFEVDEITRLF
;
A
#
# COMPACT_ATOMS: atom_id res chain seq x y z
N ALA A 1 1.61 -6.76 -14.16
CA ALA A 1 0.23 -6.26 -14.26
C ALA A 1 0.23 -4.90 -14.95
N GLY A 2 -0.72 -4.64 -15.85
CA GLY A 2 -0.97 -3.34 -16.50
C GLY A 2 0.04 -2.85 -17.54
N GLY A 3 1.25 -3.39 -17.61
CA GLY A 3 2.31 -2.86 -18.49
C GLY A 3 2.98 -1.60 -17.94
N CYS A 4 2.34 -0.90 -17.00
CA CYS A 4 2.75 0.40 -16.46
C CYS A 4 3.63 0.33 -15.21
N ARG A 5 4.30 1.44 -14.91
CA ARG A 5 4.98 1.67 -13.63
C ARG A 5 3.98 2.14 -12.57
N ILE A 6 4.15 1.73 -11.33
CA ILE A 6 3.35 2.22 -10.20
C ILE A 6 4.29 2.93 -9.24
N ARG A 7 4.06 4.21 -8.98
CA ARG A 7 4.76 4.94 -7.92
C ARG A 7 3.94 4.85 -6.64
N VAL A 8 4.56 4.38 -5.57
CA VAL A 8 3.92 4.21 -4.26
C VAL A 8 4.63 5.10 -3.24
N ASP A 9 3.86 5.90 -2.52
CA ASP A 9 4.29 6.63 -1.35
C ASP A 9 4.05 5.76 -0.11
N MET A 10 5.14 5.24 0.44
CA MET A 10 5.11 4.29 1.55
C MET A 10 4.57 4.90 2.84
N ASP A 11 4.77 6.20 3.04
CA ASP A 11 4.34 6.90 4.26
C ASP A 11 2.82 7.08 4.32
N ARG A 12 2.16 6.98 3.15
CA ARG A 12 0.70 7.08 3.02
C ARG A 12 -0.02 5.75 3.15
N ILE A 13 0.69 4.62 3.18
CA ILE A 13 0.04 3.31 3.33
C ILE A 13 -0.54 3.22 4.74
N PRO A 14 -1.87 3.07 4.90
CA PRO A 14 -2.48 2.99 6.21
C PRO A 14 -2.09 1.68 6.89
N VAL A 15 -1.49 1.78 8.07
CA VAL A 15 -1.23 0.65 8.97
C VAL A 15 -1.77 1.05 10.34
N PHE A 16 -2.58 0.20 10.96
CA PHE A 16 -3.09 0.43 12.31
C PHE A 16 -1.94 0.50 13.31
N ASP A 17 -2.08 1.33 14.35
CA ASP A 17 -1.00 1.52 15.32
C ASP A 17 -0.73 0.25 16.13
N GLU A 18 -1.77 -0.54 16.39
CA GLU A 18 -1.67 -1.87 16.99
C GLU A 18 -0.84 -2.81 16.11
N THR A 19 -1.11 -2.83 14.80
CA THR A 19 -0.33 -3.61 13.82
C THR A 19 1.12 -3.14 13.80
N ARG A 20 1.38 -1.84 13.75
CA ARG A 20 2.75 -1.29 13.79
C ARG A 20 3.49 -1.72 15.06
N ARG A 21 2.82 -1.63 16.22
CA ARG A 21 3.39 -2.01 17.51
C ARG A 21 3.72 -3.50 17.54
N LEU A 22 2.80 -4.35 17.11
CA LEU A 22 2.99 -5.80 17.10
C LEU A 22 4.10 -6.21 16.13
N CYS A 23 4.08 -5.71 14.90
CA CYS A 23 5.12 -5.96 13.90
C CYS A 23 6.51 -5.57 14.42
N ARG A 24 6.63 -4.41 15.10
CA ARG A 24 7.88 -3.97 15.73
C ARG A 24 8.36 -4.93 16.83
N LEU A 25 7.44 -5.42 17.66
CA LEU A 25 7.78 -6.37 18.74
C LEU A 25 8.22 -7.73 18.18
N LEU A 26 7.64 -8.15 17.06
CA LEU A 26 7.89 -9.46 16.45
C LEU A 26 9.00 -9.44 15.38
N GLY A 27 9.52 -8.27 15.01
CA GLY A 27 10.58 -8.14 13.99
C GLY A 27 10.13 -8.50 12.57
N ILE A 28 8.84 -8.27 12.26
CA ILE A 28 8.22 -8.54 10.96
C ILE A 28 7.75 -7.25 10.29
N ASP A 29 7.66 -7.25 8.96
CA ASP A 29 7.17 -6.10 8.19
C ASP A 29 5.63 -6.17 8.00
N PRO A 30 4.87 -5.11 8.33
CA PRO A 30 3.43 -5.10 8.13
C PRO A 30 2.98 -5.25 6.67
N LEU A 31 3.82 -4.89 5.68
CA LEU A 31 3.50 -5.06 4.27
C LEU A 31 3.64 -6.50 3.77
N GLY A 32 4.29 -7.37 4.55
CA GLY A 32 4.39 -8.79 4.26
C GLY A 32 3.28 -9.64 4.90
N LEU A 33 2.35 -9.01 5.61
CA LEU A 33 1.16 -9.67 6.16
C LEU A 33 0.02 -9.68 5.14
N ILE A 34 -0.77 -10.75 5.10
CA ILE A 34 -1.99 -10.81 4.30
C ILE A 34 -3.01 -9.75 4.77
N GLY A 35 -3.43 -8.89 3.85
CA GLY A 35 -4.41 -7.83 4.07
C GLY A 35 -5.85 -8.22 3.75
N SER A 36 -6.39 -9.31 4.30
CA SER A 36 -7.73 -9.88 3.96
C SER A 36 -8.94 -8.93 4.06
N GLY A 37 -8.77 -7.72 4.60
CA GLY A 37 -9.82 -6.70 4.71
C GLY A 37 -9.55 -5.41 3.92
N SER A 38 -8.64 -5.42 2.95
CA SER A 38 -8.26 -4.23 2.18
C SER A 38 -8.46 -4.41 0.68
N LEU A 39 -8.78 -3.30 -0.01
CA LEU A 39 -8.93 -3.26 -1.46
C LEU A 39 -8.00 -2.20 -2.06
N LEU A 40 -7.24 -2.57 -3.09
CA LEU A 40 -6.50 -1.63 -3.94
C LEU A 40 -7.38 -1.22 -5.13
N ILE A 41 -7.43 0.08 -5.40
CA ILE A 41 -8.24 0.65 -6.49
C ILE A 41 -7.35 1.57 -7.34
N CYS A 42 -7.39 1.37 -8.67
CA CYS A 42 -6.83 2.32 -9.63
C CYS A 42 -8.00 3.03 -10.34
N CYS A 43 -7.92 4.35 -10.49
CA CYS A 43 -8.91 5.14 -11.21
C CYS A 43 -8.20 6.24 -12.01
N ARG A 44 -8.92 6.89 -12.92
CA ARG A 44 -8.40 8.07 -13.62
C ARG A 44 -8.24 9.23 -12.63
N PRO A 45 -7.22 10.09 -12.79
CA PRO A 45 -6.99 11.21 -11.88
C PRO A 45 -8.22 12.09 -11.64
N GLU A 46 -9.00 12.36 -12.68
CA GLU A 46 -10.22 13.16 -12.65
C GLU A 46 -11.37 12.54 -11.84
N ASP A 47 -11.35 11.21 -11.65
CA ASP A 47 -12.38 10.49 -10.89
C ASP A 47 -12.00 10.31 -9.40
N GLY A 48 -10.73 10.53 -9.04
CA GLY A 48 -10.17 10.14 -7.74
C GLY A 48 -10.89 10.77 -6.55
N ASP A 49 -11.19 12.06 -6.61
CA ASP A 49 -11.84 12.77 -5.51
C ASP A 49 -13.30 12.36 -5.36
N ARG A 50 -14.02 12.21 -6.48
CA ARG A 50 -15.42 11.74 -6.49
C ARG A 50 -15.53 10.31 -5.94
N LEU A 51 -14.64 9.41 -6.37
CA LEU A 51 -14.55 8.05 -5.86
C LEU A 51 -14.29 8.04 -4.35
N ALA A 52 -13.30 8.80 -3.90
CA ALA A 52 -12.94 8.86 -2.49
C ALA A 52 -14.08 9.44 -1.63
N ALA A 53 -14.80 10.44 -2.12
CA ALA A 53 -15.97 10.99 -1.44
C ALA A 53 -17.09 9.94 -1.26
N GLY A 54 -17.41 9.17 -2.30
CA GLY A 54 -18.43 8.11 -2.22
C GLY A 54 -18.08 7.01 -1.22
N ILE A 55 -16.81 6.57 -1.21
CA ILE A 55 -16.35 5.54 -0.27
C ILE A 55 -16.36 6.05 1.18
N ARG A 56 -15.97 7.31 1.42
CA ARG A 56 -16.07 7.94 2.74
C ARG A 56 -17.50 8.11 3.21
N ALA A 57 -18.44 8.44 2.32
CA ALA A 57 -19.86 8.53 2.66
C ALA A 57 -20.45 7.19 3.14
N ALA A 58 -19.86 6.06 2.71
CA ALA A 58 -20.19 4.73 3.22
C ALA A 58 -19.46 4.37 4.52
N ASN A 59 -18.78 5.33 5.18
CA ASN A 59 -17.95 5.13 6.38
C ASN A 59 -16.78 4.16 6.18
N ILE A 60 -16.25 4.05 4.96
CA ILE A 60 -15.10 3.21 4.64
C ILE A 60 -13.84 4.10 4.50
N ARG A 61 -12.74 3.67 5.11
CA ARG A 61 -11.44 4.37 4.99
C ARG A 61 -10.88 4.19 3.58
N ILE A 62 -10.46 5.29 2.98
CA ILE A 62 -9.72 5.30 1.71
C ILE A 62 -8.58 6.32 1.75
N THR A 63 -7.41 5.87 1.29
CA THR A 63 -6.21 6.68 1.21
C THR A 63 -5.59 6.53 -0.18
N ARG A 64 -5.34 7.64 -0.87
CA ARG A 64 -4.49 7.63 -2.05
C ARG A 64 -3.05 7.35 -1.60
N ILE A 65 -2.46 6.25 -2.08
CA ILE A 65 -1.12 5.80 -1.71
C ILE A 65 -0.10 5.91 -2.86
N GLY A 66 -0.52 6.39 -4.03
CA GLY A 66 0.34 6.38 -5.20
C GLY A 66 -0.36 6.78 -6.48
N GLU A 67 0.29 6.48 -7.59
CA GLU A 67 -0.16 6.79 -8.95
C GLU A 67 0.41 5.77 -9.96
N VAL A 68 -0.35 5.52 -11.02
CA VAL A 68 0.10 4.72 -12.17
C VAL A 68 0.75 5.68 -13.16
N MET A 69 1.96 5.34 -13.59
CA MET A 69 2.82 6.14 -14.46
C MET A 69 3.12 5.36 -15.75
N GLU A 70 3.37 6.09 -16.84
CA GLU A 70 3.91 5.50 -18.05
C GLU A 70 5.31 4.89 -17.81
N GLY A 71 5.65 3.88 -18.61
CA GLY A 71 6.97 3.24 -18.61
C GLY A 71 6.93 1.76 -18.18
N LYS A 72 8.13 1.17 -18.07
CA LYS A 72 8.30 -0.26 -17.82
C LYS A 72 7.62 -0.70 -16.52
N SER A 73 6.93 -1.83 -16.60
CA SER A 73 6.30 -2.51 -15.46
C SER A 73 7.21 -2.62 -14.25
N GLY A 74 6.70 -2.17 -13.10
CA GLY A 74 7.40 -2.23 -11.82
C GLY A 74 6.81 -1.28 -10.79
N VAL A 75 7.20 -1.47 -9.54
CA VAL A 75 6.83 -0.58 -8.43
C VAL A 75 8.03 0.27 -8.05
N THR A 76 7.82 1.58 -8.00
CA THR A 76 8.79 2.56 -7.51
C THR A 76 8.30 3.06 -6.15
N ALA A 77 8.97 2.66 -5.08
CA ALA A 77 8.61 3.04 -3.72
C ALA A 77 9.34 4.33 -3.32
N VAL A 78 8.62 5.21 -2.63
CA VAL A 78 9.16 6.45 -2.06
C VAL A 78 8.83 6.48 -0.57
N ARG A 79 9.82 6.80 0.26
CA ARG A 79 9.68 7.00 1.71
C ARG A 79 10.49 8.23 2.11
N ASP A 80 9.91 9.14 2.89
CA ASP A 80 10.53 10.42 3.27
C ASP A 80 11.05 11.20 2.06
N GLY A 81 10.32 11.15 0.94
CA GLY A 81 10.70 11.77 -0.33
C GLY A 81 11.85 11.09 -1.09
N LYS A 82 12.41 9.98 -0.59
CA LYS A 82 13.54 9.25 -1.20
C LYS A 82 13.08 7.94 -1.81
N PHE A 83 13.71 7.54 -2.91
CA PHE A 83 13.49 6.21 -3.49
C PHE A 83 14.01 5.13 -2.56
N VAL A 84 13.19 4.12 -2.32
CA VAL A 84 13.55 2.93 -1.54
C VAL A 84 13.23 1.67 -2.34
N PRO A 85 13.88 0.53 -2.05
CA PRO A 85 13.49 -0.75 -2.64
C PRO A 85 12.04 -1.08 -2.30
N TRP A 86 11.28 -1.57 -3.28
CA TRP A 86 9.98 -2.17 -3.00
C TRP A 86 10.21 -3.49 -2.24
N PRO A 87 9.58 -3.70 -1.08
CA PRO A 87 9.80 -4.91 -0.30
C PRO A 87 9.30 -6.14 -1.05
N ARG A 88 9.95 -7.28 -0.81
CA ARG A 88 9.55 -8.59 -1.31
C ARG A 88 9.52 -9.56 -0.15
N PHE A 89 8.47 -10.36 -0.11
CA PHE A 89 8.23 -11.38 0.89
C PHE A 89 7.99 -12.69 0.13
N GLU A 90 8.73 -13.74 0.47
CA GLU A 90 8.55 -15.05 -0.19
C GLU A 90 7.30 -15.77 0.32
N VAL A 91 6.97 -15.54 1.59
CA VAL A 91 5.83 -16.09 2.30
C VAL A 91 5.22 -14.98 3.16
N ASP A 92 4.02 -15.21 3.70
CA ASP A 92 3.45 -14.29 4.69
C ASP A 92 4.39 -14.15 5.88
N GLU A 93 4.68 -12.92 6.29
CA GLU A 93 5.61 -12.64 7.39
C GLU A 93 5.21 -13.30 8.72
N ILE A 94 3.92 -13.62 8.93
CA ILE A 94 3.45 -14.33 10.11
C ILE A 94 4.04 -15.75 10.19
N THR A 95 4.38 -16.38 9.07
CA THR A 95 4.94 -17.74 9.06
C THR A 95 6.38 -17.77 9.56
N ARG A 96 7.05 -16.62 9.72
CA ARG A 96 8.38 -16.56 10.34
C ARG A 96 8.36 -16.78 11.85
N LEU A 97 7.17 -16.77 12.45
CA LEU A 97 6.98 -16.94 13.89
C LEU A 97 6.65 -18.38 14.28
N PHE A 98 6.47 -19.28 13.31
CA PHE A 98 6.08 -20.67 13.51
C PHE A 98 6.98 -21.63 12.74
#